data_AF-A0A1D9MDZ8-F1
#
_entry.id   AF-A0A1D9MDZ8-F1
#
_cell.length_a   1.000
_cell.length_b   1.000
_cell.length_c   1.000
_cell.angle_alpha   90.00
_cell.angle_beta   90.00
_cell.angle_gamma   90.00
#
_symmetry.space_group_name_H-M   'P 1'
#
loop_
_entity.id
_entity.type
_entity.pdbx_description
1 polymer ?
#
loop_
_entity_poly.entity_id
_entity_poly.type
_entity_poly.pdbx_seq_one_letter_code
_entity_poly.pdbx_strand_id
1 'polypeptide(L)'
;MTGFSYADASQQWFAVVLADHGEEARSRAFALVEAGDTTESGCIETPTQDARRVRFMGRQMPAYRFIFCILNGVEAGYDDVVRHRCNNKRCINPLHLELGSRGENLQDERDFAANGVDFGLL
;
A
#
# COMPACT_ATOMS: atom_id res chain seq x y z
N MET A 1 20.54 -14.15 -21.51
CA MET A 1 20.36 -12.75 -21.09
C MET A 1 19.64 -12.79 -19.75
N THR A 2 20.39 -12.87 -18.65
CA THR A 2 19.83 -12.80 -17.30
C THR A 2 19.46 -11.35 -17.04
N GLY A 3 18.17 -11.04 -17.09
CA GLY A 3 17.66 -9.71 -16.75
C GLY A 3 18.02 -9.42 -15.30
N PHE A 4 18.92 -8.47 -15.08
CA PHE A 4 19.15 -7.89 -13.76
C PHE A 4 17.92 -7.06 -13.41
N SER A 5 16.95 -7.64 -12.71
CA SER A 5 15.88 -6.89 -12.08
C SER A 5 16.45 -6.24 -10.83
N TYR A 6 16.61 -4.91 -10.86
CA TYR A 6 17.03 -4.15 -9.69
C TYR A 6 15.86 -4.08 -8.71
N ALA A 7 15.79 -5.02 -7.76
CA ALA A 7 14.85 -4.92 -6.65
C ALA A 7 15.35 -3.80 -5.71
N ASP A 8 14.54 -2.76 -5.50
CA ASP A 8 14.86 -1.72 -4.51
C ASP A 8 14.91 -2.31 -3.09
N ALA A 9 15.60 -1.65 -2.16
CA ALA A 9 15.72 -2.07 -0.76
C ALA A 9 14.35 -2.27 -0.07
N SER A 10 13.29 -1.63 -0.56
CA SER A 10 11.90 -1.85 -0.12
C SER A 10 11.36 -3.20 -0.55
N GLN A 11 11.56 -3.56 -1.81
CA GLN A 11 11.11 -4.82 -2.38
C GLN A 11 11.86 -5.99 -1.75
N GLN A 12 13.18 -5.89 -1.61
CA GLN A 12 13.99 -6.92 -0.94
C GLN A 12 13.56 -7.14 0.52
N TRP A 13 13.21 -6.07 1.24
CA TRP A 13 12.74 -6.17 2.61
C TRP A 13 11.40 -6.90 2.69
N PHE A 14 10.44 -6.58 1.83
CA PHE A 14 9.17 -7.30 1.80
C PHE A 14 9.35 -8.75 1.38
N ALA A 15 10.25 -9.05 0.43
CA ALA A 15 10.57 -10.41 0.02
C ALA A 15 11.03 -11.26 1.22
N VAL A 16 12.00 -10.76 2.00
CA VAL A 16 12.49 -11.42 3.22
C VAL A 16 11.38 -11.57 4.26
N VAL A 17 10.60 -10.51 4.50
CA VAL A 17 9.50 -10.56 5.47
C VAL A 17 8.46 -11.60 5.08
N LEU A 18 8.08 -11.67 3.81
CA LEU A 18 7.07 -12.62 3.33
C LEU A 18 7.59 -14.06 3.33
N ALA A 19 8.87 -14.26 3.01
CA ALA A 19 9.50 -15.58 2.94
C ALA A 19 9.82 -16.15 4.34
N ASP A 20 10.50 -15.38 5.18
CA ASP A 20 11.06 -15.87 6.45
C ASP A 20 10.19 -15.54 7.67
N HIS A 21 9.35 -14.50 7.57
CA HIS A 21 8.57 -13.97 8.71
C HIS A 21 7.08 -13.77 8.37
N GLY A 22 6.58 -14.45 7.34
CA GLY A 22 5.25 -14.17 6.78
C GLY A 22 4.11 -14.39 7.78
N GLU A 23 4.20 -15.43 8.62
CA GLU A 23 3.18 -15.71 9.66
C GLU A 23 3.16 -14.63 10.75
N GLU A 24 4.32 -14.23 11.25
CA GLU A 24 4.44 -13.18 12.26
C GLU A 24 3.99 -11.83 11.70
N ALA A 25 4.35 -11.52 10.45
CA ALA A 25 3.93 -10.31 9.76
C ALA A 25 2.40 -10.27 9.58
N ARG A 26 1.78 -11.40 9.17
CA ARG A 26 0.32 -11.51 9.03
C ARG A 26 -0.39 -11.36 10.36
N SER A 27 0.09 -12.04 11.41
CA SER A 27 -0.44 -11.90 12.77
C SER A 27 -0.38 -10.43 13.22
N ARG A 28 0.73 -9.74 12.94
CA ARG A 28 0.86 -8.31 13.24
C ARG A 28 -0.10 -7.45 12.43
N ALA A 29 -0.34 -7.77 11.16
CA ALA A 29 -1.29 -7.05 10.31
C ALA A 29 -2.73 -7.22 10.82
N PHE A 30 -3.14 -8.44 11.17
CA PHE A 30 -4.47 -8.70 11.74
C PHE A 30 -4.67 -7.99 13.08
N ALA A 31 -3.68 -8.09 13.99
CA ALA A 31 -3.74 -7.40 15.28
C ALA A 31 -3.88 -5.86 15.14
N LEU A 32 -3.33 -5.27 14.07
CA LEU A 32 -3.52 -3.84 13.80
C LEU A 32 -4.95 -3.52 13.36
N VAL A 33 -5.54 -4.36 12.51
CA VAL A 33 -6.90 -4.23 12.00
C VAL A 33 -7.91 -4.43 13.13
N GLU A 34 -7.74 -5.46 13.95
CA GLU A 34 -8.60 -5.77 15.10
C GLU A 34 -8.53 -4.69 16.19
N ALA A 35 -7.39 -4.01 16.34
CA ALA A 35 -7.23 -2.91 17.29
C ALA A 35 -7.82 -1.58 16.79
N GLY A 36 -8.36 -1.52 15.57
CA GLY A 36 -8.99 -0.32 15.02
C GLY A 36 -10.50 -0.31 15.25
N ASP A 37 -11.06 0.88 15.36
CA ASP A 37 -12.50 1.10 15.46
C ASP A 37 -13.12 1.13 14.05
N THR A 38 -14.19 0.37 13.85
CA THR A 38 -14.92 0.37 12.57
C THR A 38 -15.96 1.48 12.57
N THR A 39 -15.89 2.38 11.59
CA THR A 39 -16.85 3.47 11.40
C THR A 39 -18.08 3.02 10.60
N GLU A 40 -19.12 3.85 10.56
CA GLU A 40 -20.32 3.60 9.74
C GLU A 40 -20.02 3.46 8.23
N SER A 41 -18.96 4.12 7.75
CA SER A 41 -18.48 4.00 6.37
C SER A 41 -17.66 2.72 6.12
N GLY A 42 -17.51 1.85 7.12
CA GLY A 42 -16.68 0.65 7.04
C GLY A 42 -15.17 0.92 7.07
N CYS A 43 -14.75 2.17 7.37
CA CYS A 43 -13.33 2.45 7.58
C CYS A 43 -12.90 1.87 8.93
N ILE A 44 -11.69 1.35 8.98
CA ILE A 44 -11.07 0.93 10.23
C ILE A 44 -10.05 2.00 10.57
N GLU A 45 -10.32 2.74 11.64
CA GLU A 45 -9.50 3.87 12.07
C GLU A 45 -8.87 3.61 13.42
N THR A 46 -7.79 4.31 13.70
CA THR A 46 -7.16 4.31 15.03
C THR A 46 -7.21 5.72 15.61
N PRO A 47 -7.21 5.90 16.94
CA PRO A 47 -7.36 7.21 17.59
C PRO A 47 -6.18 8.19 17.35
N THR A 48 -5.23 7.85 16.47
CA THR A 48 -4.10 8.69 16.06
C THR A 48 -4.56 9.83 15.13
N GLN A 49 -4.06 11.06 15.33
CA GLN A 49 -4.41 12.20 14.45
C GLN A 49 -4.02 11.97 12.98
N ASP A 50 -2.90 11.27 12.74
CA ASP A 50 -2.39 10.92 11.42
C ASP A 50 -2.48 9.41 11.14
N ALA A 51 -2.04 9.02 9.94
CA ALA A 51 -1.89 7.62 9.57
C ALA A 51 -1.02 6.88 10.61
N ARG A 52 -1.57 5.80 11.18
CA ARG A 52 -0.86 4.96 12.14
C ARG A 52 0.43 4.45 11.52
N ARG A 53 1.52 4.49 12.30
CA ARG A 53 2.81 3.91 11.90
C ARG A 53 3.00 2.57 12.59
N VAL A 54 3.62 1.63 11.90
CA VAL A 54 4.05 0.34 12.44
C VAL A 54 5.56 0.23 12.28
N ARG A 55 6.22 -0.34 13.29
CA ARG A 55 7.60 -0.80 13.21
C ARG A 55 7.59 -2.32 13.18
N PHE A 56 8.25 -2.90 12.17
CA PHE A 56 8.42 -4.34 12.01
C PHE A 56 9.83 -4.60 11.49
N MET A 57 10.54 -5.59 12.04
CA MET A 57 11.93 -5.95 11.66
C MET A 57 12.86 -4.75 11.41
N GLY A 58 12.90 -3.80 12.35
CA GLY A 58 13.77 -2.63 12.26
C GLY A 58 13.32 -1.52 11.30
N ARG A 59 12.27 -1.74 10.49
CA ARG A 59 11.74 -0.75 9.54
C ARG A 59 10.43 -0.15 10.03
N GLN A 60 10.26 1.16 9.84
CA GLN A 60 9.03 1.88 10.17
C GLN A 60 8.32 2.32 8.90
N MET A 61 7.01 2.08 8.81
CA MET A 61 6.18 2.49 7.68
C MET A 61 4.73 2.74 8.09
N PRO A 62 3.90 3.35 7.23
CA PRO A 62 2.47 3.47 7.49
C PRO A 62 1.80 2.10 7.61
N ALA A 63 0.88 1.97 8.56
CA ALA A 63 0.17 0.73 8.86
C ALA A 63 -0.66 0.25 7.66
N TYR A 64 -1.34 1.15 6.94
CA TYR A 64 -2.10 0.79 5.75
C TYR A 64 -1.21 0.12 4.69
N ARG A 65 0.00 0.66 4.45
CA ARG A 65 0.94 0.09 3.47
C ARG A 65 1.39 -1.30 3.92
N PHE A 66 1.76 -1.44 5.19
CA PHE A 66 2.17 -2.72 5.76
C PHE A 66 1.06 -3.77 5.63
N ILE A 67 -0.15 -3.44 6.08
CA ILE A 67 -1.32 -4.35 6.04
C ILE A 67 -1.58 -4.78 4.59
N PHE A 68 -1.65 -3.83 3.66
CA PHE A 68 -1.88 -4.15 2.25
C PHE A 68 -0.82 -5.09 1.68
N CYS A 69 0.47 -4.78 1.87
CA CYS A 69 1.56 -5.57 1.28
C CYS A 69 1.63 -6.98 1.89
N ILE A 70 1.43 -7.12 3.19
CA ILE A 70 1.53 -8.42 3.87
C ILE A 70 0.32 -9.32 3.58
N LEU A 71 -0.90 -8.76 3.60
CA LEU A 71 -2.11 -9.55 3.37
C LEU A 71 -2.28 -9.96 1.91
N ASN A 72 -1.84 -9.12 0.96
CA ASN A 72 -1.88 -9.44 -0.47
C ASN A 72 -0.60 -10.14 -0.97
N GLY A 73 0.42 -10.30 -0.12
CA GLY A 73 1.71 -10.90 -0.53
C GLY A 73 2.46 -10.08 -1.58
N VAL A 74 2.35 -8.74 -1.52
CA VAL A 74 2.94 -7.82 -2.48
C VAL A 74 4.30 -7.34 -1.99
N GLU A 75 5.32 -7.53 -2.82
CA GLU A 75 6.68 -7.06 -2.59
C GLU A 75 6.86 -5.60 -3.06
N ALA A 76 6.13 -4.67 -2.44
CA ALA A 76 6.04 -3.30 -2.92
C ALA A 76 7.39 -2.55 -2.85
N GLY A 77 7.86 -2.07 -4.00
CA GLY A 77 9.04 -1.24 -4.16
C GLY A 77 8.81 0.21 -3.72
N TYR A 78 9.84 1.05 -3.88
CA TYR A 78 9.76 2.47 -3.55
C TYR A 78 8.75 3.24 -4.44
N ASP A 79 8.64 2.82 -5.70
CA ASP A 79 7.74 3.41 -6.71
C ASP A 79 6.28 2.97 -6.57
N ASP A 80 6.00 1.93 -5.79
CA ASP A 80 4.65 1.48 -5.54
C ASP A 80 4.02 2.32 -4.43
N VAL A 81 2.80 2.79 -4.64
CA VAL A 81 2.07 3.63 -3.70
C VAL A 81 0.75 2.95 -3.37
N VAL A 82 0.55 2.63 -2.09
CA VAL A 82 -0.75 2.13 -1.62
C VAL A 82 -1.68 3.32 -1.43
N ARG A 83 -2.79 3.34 -2.18
CA ARG A 83 -3.80 4.39 -2.21
C ARG A 83 -5.05 3.98 -1.46
N HIS A 84 -5.78 4.97 -0.95
CA HIS A 84 -7.06 4.78 -0.27
C HIS A 84 -8.22 5.02 -1.24
N ARG A 85 -9.13 4.06 -1.34
CA ARG A 85 -10.38 4.23 -2.10
C ARG A 85 -11.46 5.00 -1.34
N CYS A 86 -11.34 5.08 -0.02
CA CYS A 86 -12.28 5.74 0.89
C CYS A 86 -11.98 7.24 1.12
N ASN A 87 -10.94 7.79 0.47
CA ASN A 87 -10.43 9.15 0.66
C ASN A 87 -10.08 9.52 2.11
N ASN A 88 -9.89 8.51 2.97
CA ASN A 88 -9.56 8.65 4.38
C ASN A 88 -8.14 8.14 4.66
N LYS A 89 -7.23 9.07 4.94
CA LYS A 89 -5.80 8.79 5.16
C LYS A 89 -5.52 7.96 6.43
N ARG A 90 -6.46 7.94 7.38
CA ARG A 90 -6.34 7.21 8.66
C ARG A 90 -6.84 5.78 8.56
N CYS A 91 -7.57 5.46 7.49
CA CYS A 91 -8.13 4.14 7.28
C CYS A 91 -7.01 3.09 7.06
N ILE A 92 -7.11 2.00 7.80
CA ILE A 92 -6.24 0.82 7.70
C ILE A 92 -6.99 -0.42 7.22
N ASN A 93 -8.25 -0.28 6.80
CA ASN A 93 -9.05 -1.41 6.30
C ASN A 93 -8.44 -1.93 4.99
N PRO A 94 -8.01 -3.20 4.90
CA PRO A 94 -7.42 -3.76 3.69
C PRO A 94 -8.34 -3.69 2.46
N LEU A 95 -9.66 -3.74 2.64
CA LEU A 95 -10.63 -3.66 1.55
C LEU A 95 -10.72 -2.25 0.93
N HIS A 96 -10.25 -1.23 1.64
CA HIS A 96 -10.25 0.15 1.19
C HIS A 96 -8.89 0.59 0.61
N LEU A 97 -7.96 -0.34 0.44
CA LEU A 97 -6.60 -0.10 -0.03
C LEU A 97 -6.38 -0.72 -1.40
N GLU A 98 -5.59 -0.03 -2.22
CA GLU A 98 -5.25 -0.47 -3.57
C GLU A 98 -3.79 -0.14 -3.88
N LEU A 99 -3.12 -0.99 -4.66
CA LEU A 99 -1.77 -0.72 -5.15
C LEU A 99 -1.86 0.16 -6.39
N GLY A 100 -1.25 1.34 -6.35
CA GLY A 100 -0.94 2.12 -7.54
C GLY A 100 0.55 2.07 -7.85
N SER A 101 0.92 2.18 -9.11
CA SER A 101 2.32 2.33 -9.53
C SER A 101 2.59 3.80 -9.90
N ARG A 102 3.79 4.34 -9.58
CA ARG A 102 4.21 5.63 -10.13
C ARG A 102 4.32 5.61 -11.66
N GLY A 103 4.57 4.44 -12.26
CA GLY A 103 4.63 4.23 -13.71
C GLY A 103 3.30 4.49 -14.41
N GLU A 104 2.18 4.13 -13.80
CA GLU A 104 0.85 4.46 -14.33
C GLU A 104 0.51 5.94 -14.17
N ASN A 105 0.98 6.64 -13.12
CA ASN A 105 0.83 8.10 -13.06
C ASN A 105 1.63 8.82 -14.15
N LEU A 106 2.85 8.40 -14.47
CA LEU A 106 3.61 9.03 -15.56
C LEU A 106 2.98 8.72 -16.92
N GLN A 107 2.38 7.55 -17.10
CA GLN A 107 1.66 7.20 -18.32
C GLN A 107 0.34 7.98 -18.42
N ASP A 108 -0.40 8.17 -17.32
CA ASP A 108 -1.60 9.01 -17.24
C ASP A 108 -1.25 10.48 -17.48
N GLU A 109 -0.19 11.02 -16.84
CA GLU A 109 0.28 12.39 -17.07
C GLU A 109 0.81 12.61 -18.49
N ARG A 110 1.42 11.58 -19.11
CA ARG A 110 1.85 11.63 -20.52
C ARG A 110 0.69 11.47 -21.49
N ASP A 111 -0.31 10.65 -21.17
CA ASP A 111 -1.53 10.54 -21.97
C ASP A 111 -2.35 11.84 -21.88
N PHE A 112 -2.48 12.43 -20.70
CA PHE A 112 -3.11 13.74 -20.46
C PHE A 112 -2.36 14.88 -21.15
N ALA A 113 -1.03 14.82 -21.22
CA ALA A 113 -0.20 15.81 -21.91
C ALA A 113 -0.11 15.60 -23.44
N ALA A 114 -0.29 14.37 -23.93
CA ALA A 114 -0.20 14.03 -25.35
C ALA A 114 -1.55 14.05 -26.09
N ASN A 115 -2.65 13.68 -25.43
CA ASN A 115 -3.97 13.48 -26.02
C ASN A 115 -5.01 14.44 -25.41
N GLY A 116 -4.79 15.75 -25.54
CA GLY A 116 -5.71 16.78 -25.06
C GLY A 116 -7.19 16.40 -25.27
N VAL A 117 -7.99 16.58 -24.20
CA VAL A 117 -9.44 16.31 -24.08
C VAL A 117 -10.20 16.13 -25.40
N ASP A 118 -10.57 14.88 -25.71
CA ASP A 118 -11.65 14.60 -26.65
C ASP A 118 -12.99 14.64 -25.90
N PHE A 119 -13.74 15.73 -26.10
CA PHE A 119 -15.08 15.92 -25.53
C PHE A 119 -16.17 15.08 -26.24
N GLY A 120 -15.81 14.06 -27.03
CA GLY A 120 -16.73 13.27 -27.85
C GLY A 120 -17.38 12.04 -27.19
N LEU A 121 -17.14 11.79 -25.91
CA LEU A 121 -17.68 10.62 -25.19
C LEU A 121 -18.43 11.00 -23.89
N LEU A 122 -19.21 12.07 -23.95
CA LEU A 122 -20.35 12.31 -23.06
C LEU A 122 -21.58 11.52 -23.52
#